data_AF-A0A0D7AX26-F1
#
_entry.id   AF-A0A0D7AX26-F1
#
_cell.length_a   1.000
_cell.length_b   1.000
_cell.length_c   1.000
_cell.angle_alpha   90.00
_cell.angle_beta   90.00
_cell.angle_gamma   90.00
#
_symmetry.space_group_name_H-M   'P 1'
#
loop_
_entity.id
_entity.type
_entity.pdbx_description
1 polymer ?
#
loop_
_entity_poly.entity_id
_entity_poly.type
_entity_poly.pdbx_seq_one_letter_code
_entity_poly.pdbx_strand_id
1 'polypeptide(L)'
;MFNPAIVLPLVSAVILSMGQLWSALFGGEVRETPAVAAINRHNNMEQARKVRELEENQREQEKQIRELERKIHEQERRVHEKEQEGAKALSDAQECARREHQQSLREQQQEHHRQADAALKHAEERARKEYNEHLRQVETETQRQRQKAARDLKAAEVRAKKAEADLLAGIRPDKYPTTAELQTIRRRYQYNEQNVHYAVVGSSGTGKSSLINALRGLEADSDQAAPTGTVETTRDVTRCEDPRAGRKGRLWWYDIPGGGTLAIPGADYFNSLGLYIFDAILVVSAGRFTELDIAILRHAKKWDIPAYVVRSKGDQDVHDSQEENWDSSIQEGGVEAASDGGGAGRSDQRGPC
;
A
#
# COMPACT_ATOMS: atom_id res chain seq x y z
N MET A 1 -9.36 -84.25 38.72
CA MET A 1 -10.82 -84.29 38.96
C MET A 1 -11.40 -85.01 37.76
N PHE A 2 -12.00 -86.19 37.78
CA PHE A 2 -12.55 -87.04 38.82
C PHE A 2 -12.57 -88.45 38.20
N ASN A 3 -12.11 -89.44 38.96
CA ASN A 3 -12.36 -90.86 38.70
C ASN A 3 -13.71 -91.19 39.38
N PRO A 4 -14.62 -91.93 38.75
CA PRO A 4 -15.26 -93.04 39.46
C PRO A 4 -15.40 -94.26 38.54
N ALA A 5 -14.88 -95.43 38.89
CA ALA A 5 -15.36 -96.34 39.94
C ALA A 5 -16.55 -97.21 39.48
N ILE A 6 -16.27 -98.52 39.45
CA ILE A 6 -17.04 -99.60 40.09
C ILE A 6 -18.47 -99.83 39.57
N VAL A 7 -18.75 -101.04 39.04
CA VAL A 7 -19.74 -102.01 39.58
C VAL A 7 -19.58 -103.35 38.83
N LEU A 8 -19.14 -104.38 39.57
CA LEU A 8 -19.36 -105.81 39.32
C LEU A 8 -20.79 -106.18 39.82
N PRO A 9 -21.45 -107.24 39.30
CA PRO A 9 -21.38 -108.53 40.03
C PRO A 9 -21.36 -109.75 39.07
N LEU A 10 -20.58 -110.82 39.28
CA LEU A 10 -20.67 -111.85 40.32
C LEU A 10 -22.08 -112.44 40.49
N VAL A 11 -22.38 -113.54 39.78
CA VAL A 11 -23.35 -114.54 40.24
C VAL A 11 -22.69 -115.91 40.16
N SER A 12 -22.21 -116.34 41.33
CA SER A 12 -21.81 -117.70 41.66
C SER A 12 -23.02 -118.63 41.67
N ALA A 13 -22.89 -119.83 41.10
CA ALA A 13 -23.81 -120.93 41.37
C ALA A 13 -23.03 -122.23 41.53
N VAL A 14 -22.52 -122.44 42.75
CA VAL A 14 -22.13 -123.76 43.26
C VAL A 14 -23.42 -124.50 43.60
N ILE A 15 -23.74 -125.55 42.84
CA ILE A 15 -24.74 -126.55 43.23
C ILE A 15 -24.00 -127.88 43.34
N LEU A 16 -23.46 -128.13 44.53
CA LEU A 16 -23.06 -129.45 44.99
C LEU A 16 -24.34 -130.26 45.23
N SER A 17 -24.68 -131.15 44.29
CA SER A 17 -25.72 -132.15 44.50
C SER A 17 -25.18 -133.27 45.40
N MET A 18 -25.86 -133.49 46.53
CA MET A 18 -25.51 -134.43 47.62
C MET A 18 -25.37 -135.91 47.23
N GLY A 19 -25.53 -136.28 45.95
CA GLY A 19 -25.37 -137.66 45.48
C GLY A 19 -23.92 -138.15 45.36
N GLN A 20 -22.94 -137.25 45.20
CA GLN A 20 -21.54 -137.64 44.93
C GLN A 20 -20.70 -137.90 46.20
N LEU A 21 -21.24 -137.63 47.40
CA LEU A 21 -20.56 -137.84 48.69
C LEU A 21 -20.87 -139.20 49.36
N TRP A 22 -21.75 -140.02 48.79
CA TRP A 22 -22.17 -141.31 49.41
C TRP A 22 -21.56 -142.57 48.77
N SER A 23 -21.00 -142.48 47.56
CA SER A 23 -20.39 -143.65 46.87
C SER A 23 -18.96 -143.99 47.31
N ALA A 24 -18.33 -143.19 48.17
CA ALA A 24 -16.95 -143.42 48.62
C ALA A 24 -16.82 -144.26 49.91
N LEU A 25 -17.93 -144.66 50.56
CA LEU A 25 -17.88 -145.32 51.88
C LEU A 25 -18.68 -146.63 52.02
N PHE A 26 -19.57 -146.98 51.10
CA PHE A 26 -20.29 -148.26 51.17
C PHE A 26 -20.39 -148.89 49.78
N GLY A 27 -19.63 -149.97 49.58
CA GLY A 27 -19.69 -150.80 48.38
C GLY A 27 -21.09 -151.36 48.16
N GLY A 28 -21.67 -151.06 47.01
CA GLY A 28 -23.01 -151.49 46.67
C GLY A 28 -23.53 -150.66 45.51
N GLU A 29 -23.46 -151.24 44.31
CA GLU A 29 -23.97 -150.71 43.05
C GLU A 29 -25.49 -150.53 43.18
N VAL A 30 -25.91 -149.31 43.56
CA VAL A 30 -27.33 -148.96 43.68
C VAL A 30 -27.89 -148.83 42.27
N ARG A 31 -28.51 -149.92 41.81
CA ARG A 31 -29.29 -149.97 40.57
C ARG A 31 -30.41 -148.92 40.64
N GLU A 32 -30.26 -147.87 39.84
CA GLU A 32 -31.34 -146.92 39.58
C GLU A 32 -32.55 -147.66 38.99
N THR A 33 -33.73 -147.42 39.56
CA THR A 33 -34.99 -147.98 39.05
C THR A 33 -35.37 -147.30 37.72
N PRO A 34 -35.97 -148.02 36.76
CA PRO A 34 -36.18 -147.54 35.38
C PRO A 34 -36.94 -146.20 35.26
N ALA A 35 -37.76 -145.86 36.26
CA ALA A 35 -38.56 -144.64 36.29
C ALA A 35 -37.73 -143.36 36.57
N VAL A 36 -36.73 -143.42 37.47
CA VAL A 36 -35.94 -142.23 37.88
C VAL A 36 -34.91 -141.86 36.80
N ALA A 37 -34.31 -142.86 36.15
CA ALA A 37 -33.42 -142.64 35.00
C ALA A 37 -34.16 -142.03 33.79
N ALA A 38 -35.47 -142.24 33.65
CA ALA A 38 -36.28 -141.61 32.60
C ALA A 38 -36.59 -140.13 32.92
N ILE A 39 -36.94 -139.81 34.16
CA ILE A 39 -37.24 -138.43 34.61
C ILE A 39 -35.99 -137.56 34.57
N ASN A 40 -34.84 -138.05 35.04
CA ASN A 40 -33.58 -137.30 34.97
C ASN A 40 -33.11 -137.08 33.53
N ARG A 41 -33.33 -138.03 32.62
CA ARG A 41 -33.08 -137.83 31.18
C ARG A 41 -33.98 -136.74 30.60
N HIS A 42 -35.25 -136.69 30.97
CA HIS A 42 -36.17 -135.66 30.50
C HIS A 42 -35.83 -134.26 31.03
N ASN A 43 -35.55 -134.13 32.33
CA ASN A 43 -35.16 -132.87 32.95
C ASN A 43 -33.81 -132.34 32.42
N ASN A 44 -32.83 -133.22 32.22
CA ASN A 44 -31.55 -132.82 31.62
C ASN A 44 -31.72 -132.41 30.15
N MET A 45 -32.62 -133.04 29.39
CA MET A 45 -32.94 -132.59 28.03
C MET A 45 -33.69 -131.25 28.01
N GLU A 46 -34.59 -130.99 28.96
CA GLU A 46 -35.28 -129.71 29.11
C GLU A 46 -34.32 -128.58 29.51
N GLN A 47 -33.41 -128.83 30.46
CA GLN A 47 -32.38 -127.86 30.83
C GLN A 47 -31.41 -127.61 29.67
N ALA A 48 -30.99 -128.66 28.95
CA ALA A 48 -30.17 -128.51 27.76
C ALA A 48 -30.88 -127.73 26.64
N ARG A 49 -32.21 -127.86 26.50
CA ARG A 49 -33.01 -127.03 25.58
C ARG A 49 -33.04 -125.56 26.00
N LYS A 50 -33.33 -125.28 27.27
CA LYS A 50 -33.39 -123.90 27.80
C LYS A 50 -32.03 -123.20 27.74
N VAL A 51 -30.93 -123.92 28.00
CA VAL A 51 -29.57 -123.39 27.85
C VAL A 51 -29.27 -123.06 26.39
N ARG A 52 -29.62 -123.95 25.44
CA ARG A 52 -29.43 -123.66 24.00
C ARG A 52 -30.26 -122.47 23.53
N GLU A 53 -31.51 -122.37 23.98
CA GLU A 53 -32.39 -121.24 23.64
C GLU A 53 -31.88 -119.91 24.22
N LEU A 54 -31.34 -119.92 25.45
CA LEU A 54 -30.68 -118.76 26.05
C LEU A 54 -29.38 -118.40 25.34
N GLU A 55 -28.55 -119.39 24.96
CA GLU A 55 -27.33 -119.17 24.18
C GLU A 55 -27.64 -118.64 22.78
N GLU A 56 -28.70 -119.13 22.12
CA GLU A 56 -29.17 -118.61 20.83
C GLU A 56 -29.66 -117.17 20.97
N ASN A 57 -30.49 -116.86 21.98
CA ASN A 57 -30.94 -115.50 22.26
C ASN A 57 -29.81 -114.54 22.64
N GLN A 58 -28.82 -115.00 23.42
CA GLN A 58 -27.62 -114.20 23.74
C GLN A 58 -26.80 -113.92 22.48
N ARG A 59 -26.61 -114.92 21.61
CA ARG A 59 -25.94 -114.71 20.31
C ARG A 59 -26.71 -113.74 19.43
N GLU A 60 -28.04 -113.80 19.43
CA GLU A 60 -28.91 -112.87 18.69
C GLU A 60 -28.77 -111.44 19.24
N GLN A 61 -28.81 -111.27 20.57
CA GLN A 61 -28.62 -109.96 21.23
C GLN A 61 -27.22 -109.40 21.00
N GLU A 62 -26.17 -110.20 21.10
CA GLU A 62 -24.81 -109.76 20.81
C GLU A 62 -24.62 -109.36 19.34
N LYS A 63 -25.34 -109.99 18.41
CA LYS A 63 -25.35 -109.55 17.01
C LYS A 63 -26.04 -108.19 16.87
N GLN A 64 -27.17 -107.99 17.54
CA GLN A 64 -27.90 -106.71 17.53
C GLN A 64 -27.08 -105.57 18.15
N ILE A 65 -26.43 -105.81 19.29
CA ILE A 65 -25.54 -104.84 19.94
C ILE A 65 -24.38 -104.49 19.01
N ARG A 66 -23.72 -105.48 18.40
CA ARG A 66 -22.63 -105.24 17.44
C ARG A 66 -23.10 -104.48 16.20
N GLU A 67 -24.35 -104.66 15.76
CA GLU A 67 -24.91 -103.90 14.64
C GLU A 67 -25.20 -102.45 15.05
N LEU A 68 -25.74 -102.21 16.25
CA LEU A 68 -25.97 -100.88 16.79
C LEU A 68 -24.67 -100.11 17.01
N GLU A 69 -23.64 -100.75 17.57
CA GLU A 69 -22.31 -100.17 17.73
C GLU A 69 -21.70 -99.73 16.40
N ARG A 70 -21.85 -100.55 15.34
CA ARG A 70 -21.41 -100.15 14.00
C ARG A 70 -22.16 -98.92 13.49
N LYS A 71 -23.48 -98.87 13.69
CA LYS A 71 -24.30 -97.72 13.26
C LYS A 71 -23.94 -96.45 14.02
N ILE A 72 -23.72 -96.55 15.34
CA ILE A 72 -23.27 -95.42 16.18
C ILE A 72 -21.91 -94.94 15.71
N HIS A 73 -20.94 -95.85 15.54
CA HIS A 73 -19.60 -95.48 15.09
C HIS A 73 -19.59 -94.86 13.69
N GLU A 74 -20.45 -95.35 12.79
CA GLU A 74 -20.63 -94.75 11.46
C GLU A 74 -21.24 -93.35 11.56
N GLN A 75 -22.22 -93.13 12.45
CA GLN A 75 -22.80 -91.81 12.67
C GLN A 75 -21.79 -90.84 13.29
N GLU A 76 -21.03 -91.26 14.30
CA GLU A 76 -19.98 -90.46 14.92
C GLU A 76 -18.92 -90.04 13.90
N ARG A 77 -18.50 -90.95 13.01
CA ARG A 77 -17.58 -90.62 11.91
C ARG A 77 -18.17 -89.58 10.96
N ARG A 78 -19.44 -89.71 10.58
CA ARG A 78 -20.13 -88.74 9.70
C ARG A 78 -20.29 -87.37 10.36
N VAL A 79 -20.56 -87.33 11.66
CA VAL A 79 -20.63 -86.07 12.43
C VAL A 79 -19.26 -85.42 12.49
N HIS A 80 -18.22 -86.19 12.83
CA HIS A 80 -16.86 -85.68 12.92
C HIS A 80 -16.33 -85.18 11.57
N GLU A 81 -16.62 -85.89 10.48
CA GLU A 81 -16.26 -85.46 9.13
C GLU A 81 -16.95 -84.14 8.74
N LYS A 82 -18.26 -84.01 9.02
CA LYS A 82 -18.99 -82.75 8.81
C LYS A 82 -18.51 -81.61 9.70
N GLU A 83 -18.13 -81.88 10.94
CA GLU A 83 -17.54 -80.88 11.84
C GLU A 83 -16.18 -80.41 11.33
N GLN A 84 -15.34 -81.31 10.83
CA GLN A 84 -14.07 -80.95 10.20
C GLN A 84 -14.26 -80.16 8.90
N GLU A 85 -15.18 -80.58 8.05
CA GLU A 85 -15.54 -79.85 6.83
C GLU A 85 -16.09 -78.45 7.16
N GLY A 86 -16.98 -78.35 8.16
CA GLY A 86 -17.53 -77.08 8.62
C GLY A 86 -16.49 -76.16 9.24
N ALA A 87 -15.57 -76.71 10.05
CA ALA A 87 -14.46 -75.96 10.64
C ALA A 87 -13.48 -75.45 9.57
N LYS A 88 -13.17 -76.29 8.57
CA LYS A 88 -12.32 -75.90 7.44
C LYS A 88 -12.99 -74.82 6.59
N ALA A 89 -14.27 -75.00 6.24
CA ALA A 89 -15.04 -74.00 5.50
C ALA A 89 -15.12 -72.66 6.25
N LEU A 90 -15.27 -72.68 7.57
CA LEU A 90 -15.27 -71.46 8.40
C LEU A 90 -13.90 -70.77 8.39
N SER A 91 -12.81 -71.54 8.51
CA SER A 91 -11.44 -71.01 8.44
C SER A 91 -11.15 -70.38 7.07
N ASP A 92 -11.52 -71.08 5.99
CA ASP A 92 -11.34 -70.60 4.62
C ASP A 92 -12.17 -69.32 4.37
N ALA A 93 -13.41 -69.28 4.86
CA ALA A 93 -14.26 -68.09 4.79
C ALA A 93 -13.69 -66.90 5.58
N GLN A 94 -13.15 -67.14 6.78
CA GLN A 94 -12.49 -66.10 7.58
C GLN A 94 -11.22 -65.57 6.91
N GLU A 95 -10.40 -66.43 6.32
CA GLU A 95 -9.23 -66.01 5.55
C GLU A 95 -9.62 -65.20 4.31
N CYS A 96 -10.66 -65.62 3.58
CA CYS A 96 -11.17 -64.91 2.43
C CYS A 96 -11.64 -63.49 2.83
N ALA A 97 -12.47 -63.38 3.88
CA ALA A 97 -12.93 -62.10 4.39
C ALA A 97 -11.78 -61.20 4.88
N ARG A 98 -10.74 -61.76 5.52
CA ARG A 98 -9.55 -61.00 5.92
C ARG A 98 -8.78 -60.46 4.71
N ARG A 99 -8.60 -61.28 3.66
CA ARG A 99 -7.90 -60.86 2.43
C ARG A 99 -8.67 -59.75 1.71
N GLU A 100 -9.99 -59.90 1.58
CA GLU A 100 -10.85 -58.87 0.99
C GLU A 100 -10.80 -57.56 1.79
N HIS A 101 -10.92 -57.63 3.12
CA HIS A 101 -10.83 -56.44 3.97
C HIS A 101 -9.45 -55.76 3.84
N GLN A 102 -8.37 -56.54 3.85
CA GLN A 102 -7.02 -56.00 3.70
C GLN A 102 -6.77 -55.41 2.30
N GLN A 103 -7.35 -56.00 1.26
CA GLN A 103 -7.30 -55.45 -0.10
C GLN A 103 -8.08 -54.14 -0.20
N SER A 104 -9.30 -54.08 0.34
CA SER A 104 -10.11 -52.86 0.38
C SER A 104 -9.41 -51.72 1.13
N LEU A 105 -8.76 -52.01 2.25
CA LEU A 105 -7.96 -51.02 2.99
C LEU A 105 -6.80 -50.48 2.15
N ARG A 106 -6.09 -51.35 1.42
CA ARG A 106 -4.99 -50.94 0.53
C ARG A 106 -5.49 -50.08 -0.63
N GLU A 107 -6.62 -50.44 -1.23
CA GLU A 107 -7.24 -49.67 -2.31
C GLU A 107 -7.67 -48.28 -1.82
N GLN A 108 -8.31 -48.20 -0.64
CA GLN A 108 -8.66 -46.91 -0.02
C GLN A 108 -7.42 -46.06 0.28
N GLN A 109 -6.35 -46.65 0.80
CA GLN A 109 -5.11 -45.94 1.07
C GLN A 109 -4.45 -45.43 -0.22
N GLN A 110 -4.42 -46.24 -1.27
CA GLN A 110 -3.89 -45.84 -2.57
C GLN A 110 -4.71 -44.70 -3.19
N GLU A 111 -6.03 -44.79 -3.10
CA GLU A 111 -6.91 -43.75 -3.63
C GLU A 111 -6.75 -42.44 -2.85
N HIS A 112 -6.69 -42.51 -1.51
CA HIS A 112 -6.42 -41.33 -0.69
C HIS A 112 -5.05 -40.71 -1.00
N HIS A 113 -4.02 -41.53 -1.24
CA HIS A 113 -2.70 -41.04 -1.63
C HIS A 113 -2.73 -40.37 -3.02
N ARG A 114 -3.39 -40.99 -4.01
CA ARG A 114 -3.58 -40.39 -5.34
C ARG A 114 -4.33 -39.07 -5.29
N GLN A 115 -5.39 -39.00 -4.48
CA GLN A 115 -6.17 -37.77 -4.29
C GLN A 115 -5.33 -36.69 -3.60
N ALA A 116 -4.53 -37.05 -2.60
CA ALA A 116 -3.61 -36.13 -1.94
C ALA A 116 -2.54 -35.59 -2.92
N ASP A 117 -1.94 -36.46 -3.74
CA ASP A 117 -0.94 -36.06 -4.74
C ASP A 117 -1.54 -35.16 -5.83
N ALA A 118 -2.74 -35.48 -6.30
CA ALA A 118 -3.47 -34.66 -7.27
C ALA A 118 -3.83 -33.29 -6.68
N ALA A 119 -4.30 -33.26 -5.42
CA ALA A 119 -4.60 -32.03 -4.71
C ALA A 119 -3.35 -31.16 -4.51
N LEU A 120 -2.20 -31.77 -4.19
CA LEU A 120 -0.92 -31.07 -4.05
C LEU A 120 -0.49 -30.44 -5.36
N LYS A 121 -0.50 -31.18 -6.47
CA LYS A 121 -0.16 -30.65 -7.81
C LYS A 121 -1.06 -29.48 -8.21
N HIS A 122 -2.38 -29.62 -7.99
CA HIS A 122 -3.31 -28.53 -8.28
C HIS A 122 -3.12 -27.31 -7.35
N ALA A 123 -2.71 -27.52 -6.10
CA ALA A 123 -2.37 -26.41 -5.21
C ALA A 123 -1.10 -25.68 -5.66
N GLU A 124 -0.05 -26.42 -6.04
CA GLU A 124 1.20 -25.85 -6.56
C GLU A 124 0.98 -25.07 -7.86
N GLU A 125 0.19 -25.60 -8.80
CA GLU A 125 -0.15 -24.88 -10.04
C GLU A 125 -0.92 -23.59 -9.78
N ARG A 126 -1.85 -23.59 -8.82
CA ARG A 126 -2.59 -22.37 -8.41
C ARG A 126 -1.64 -21.35 -7.80
N ALA A 127 -0.82 -21.75 -6.84
CA ALA A 127 0.17 -20.88 -6.22
C ALA A 127 1.15 -20.28 -7.25
N ARG A 128 1.58 -21.08 -8.23
CA ARG A 128 2.45 -20.61 -9.32
C ARG A 128 1.75 -19.59 -10.24
N LYS A 129 0.48 -19.80 -10.56
CA LYS A 129 -0.32 -18.85 -11.36
C LYS A 129 -0.50 -17.52 -10.63
N GLU A 130 -0.89 -17.58 -9.36
CA GLU A 130 -1.05 -16.40 -8.51
C GLU A 130 0.27 -15.61 -8.37
N TYR A 131 1.38 -16.32 -8.12
CA TYR A 131 2.71 -15.69 -8.06
C TYR A 131 3.08 -14.99 -9.37
N ASN A 132 2.90 -15.65 -10.51
CA ASN A 132 3.21 -15.07 -11.82
C ASN A 132 2.32 -13.87 -12.14
N GLU A 133 1.05 -13.91 -11.74
CA GLU A 133 0.12 -12.80 -11.93
C GLU A 133 0.51 -11.59 -11.06
N HIS A 134 0.84 -11.83 -9.78
CA HIS A 134 1.35 -10.79 -8.90
C HIS A 134 2.65 -10.16 -9.44
N LEU A 135 3.56 -10.97 -9.97
CA LEU A 135 4.81 -10.47 -10.57
C LEU A 135 4.52 -9.55 -11.76
N ARG A 136 3.59 -9.91 -12.66
CA ARG A 136 3.16 -9.06 -13.77
C ARG A 136 2.53 -7.75 -13.28
N GLN A 137 1.71 -7.80 -12.24
CA GLN A 137 1.11 -6.60 -11.65
C GLN A 137 2.19 -5.65 -11.10
N VAL A 138 3.16 -6.17 -10.34
CA VAL A 138 4.28 -5.38 -9.81
C VAL A 138 5.12 -4.77 -10.94
N GLU A 139 5.42 -5.52 -11.99
CA GLU A 139 6.17 -5.02 -13.15
C GLU A 139 5.43 -3.88 -13.87
N THR A 140 4.13 -4.09 -14.15
CA THR A 140 3.31 -3.06 -14.82
C THR A 140 3.18 -1.79 -13.98
N GLU A 141 3.00 -1.92 -12.67
CA GLU A 141 2.92 -0.77 -11.77
C GLU A 141 4.27 -0.04 -11.67
N THR A 142 5.37 -0.79 -11.54
CA THR A 142 6.73 -0.23 -11.57
C THR A 142 6.99 0.52 -12.88
N GLN A 143 6.54 -0.02 -14.01
CA GLN A 143 6.70 0.63 -15.31
C GLN A 143 5.85 1.90 -15.44
N ARG A 144 4.61 1.90 -14.92
CA ARG A 144 3.77 3.11 -14.85
C ARG A 144 4.42 4.19 -13.99
N GLN A 145 4.95 3.83 -12.82
CA GLN A 145 5.65 4.75 -11.93
C GLN A 145 6.89 5.34 -12.60
N ARG A 146 7.70 4.51 -13.28
CA ARG A 146 8.86 4.97 -14.07
C ARG A 146 8.45 5.93 -15.19
N GLN A 147 7.38 5.63 -15.93
CA GLN A 147 6.90 6.51 -16.99
C GLN A 147 6.40 7.85 -16.45
N LYS A 148 5.69 7.84 -15.31
CA LYS A 148 5.25 9.06 -14.63
C LYS A 148 6.45 9.89 -14.18
N ALA A 149 7.40 9.29 -13.47
CA ALA A 149 8.62 9.95 -13.02
C ALA A 149 9.42 10.55 -14.20
N ALA A 150 9.52 9.83 -15.32
CA ALA A 150 10.20 10.34 -16.52
C ALA A 150 9.48 11.53 -17.16
N ARG A 151 8.14 11.55 -17.17
CA ARG A 151 7.35 12.69 -17.65
C ARG A 151 7.50 13.90 -16.73
N ASP A 152 7.43 13.68 -15.43
CA ASP A 152 7.57 14.74 -14.43
C ASP A 152 8.97 15.36 -14.45
N LEU A 153 10.01 14.53 -14.63
CA LEU A 153 11.39 14.99 -14.81
C LEU A 153 11.54 15.85 -16.07
N LYS A 154 11.04 15.39 -17.22
CA LYS A 154 11.07 16.18 -18.47
C LYS A 154 10.32 17.51 -18.32
N ALA A 155 9.16 17.50 -17.66
CA ALA A 155 8.40 18.73 -17.41
C ALA A 155 9.13 19.67 -16.44
N ALA A 156 9.86 19.14 -15.45
CA ALA A 156 10.71 19.93 -14.57
C ALA A 156 11.91 20.54 -15.32
N GLU A 157 12.58 19.77 -16.19
CA GLU A 157 13.68 20.25 -17.03
C GLU A 157 13.24 21.39 -17.96
N VAL A 158 12.08 21.27 -18.61
CA VAL A 158 11.55 22.34 -19.47
C VAL A 158 11.27 23.61 -18.65
N ARG A 159 10.70 23.47 -17.45
CA ARG A 159 10.48 24.60 -16.54
C ARG A 159 11.79 25.25 -16.08
N ALA A 160 12.79 24.44 -15.75
CA ALA A 160 14.10 24.93 -15.33
C ALA A 160 14.80 25.69 -16.47
N LYS A 161 14.83 25.13 -17.69
CA LYS A 161 15.39 25.79 -18.88
C LYS A 161 14.68 27.10 -19.21
N LYS A 162 13.35 27.13 -19.08
CA LYS A 162 12.58 28.35 -19.27
C LYS A 162 12.96 29.40 -18.21
N ALA A 163 12.99 29.03 -16.94
CA ALA A 163 13.37 29.94 -15.86
C ALA A 163 14.80 30.47 -16.04
N GLU A 164 15.73 29.63 -16.49
CA GLU A 164 17.09 30.02 -16.83
C GLU A 164 17.12 31.02 -18.00
N ALA A 165 16.35 30.78 -19.06
CA ALA A 165 16.23 31.71 -20.18
C ALA A 165 15.62 33.06 -19.77
N ASP A 166 14.59 33.06 -18.91
CA ASP A 166 13.97 34.27 -18.38
C ASP A 166 14.98 35.08 -17.55
N LEU A 167 15.79 34.42 -16.71
CA LEU A 167 16.87 35.07 -15.94
C LEU A 167 17.94 35.67 -16.86
N LEU A 168 18.36 34.94 -17.91
CA LEU A 168 19.34 35.43 -18.88
C LEU A 168 18.79 36.63 -19.69
N ALA A 169 17.48 36.65 -19.95
CA ALA A 169 16.77 37.78 -20.55
C ALA A 169 16.56 38.97 -19.59
N GLY A 170 17.06 38.90 -18.36
CA GLY A 170 16.93 39.95 -17.35
C GLY A 170 15.52 40.04 -16.73
N ILE A 171 14.63 39.08 -17.02
CA ILE A 171 13.30 38.99 -16.43
C ILE A 171 13.46 38.35 -15.05
N ARG A 172 13.50 39.18 -14.01
CA ARG A 172 13.62 38.70 -12.63
C ARG A 172 12.25 38.22 -12.12
N PRO A 173 12.17 37.09 -11.40
CA PRO A 173 10.94 36.66 -10.78
C PRO A 173 10.44 37.74 -9.81
N ASP A 174 9.14 37.97 -9.88
CA ASP A 174 8.46 38.96 -9.08
C ASP A 174 8.59 38.67 -7.58
N LYS A 175 9.32 39.51 -6.85
CA LYS A 175 9.35 39.47 -5.39
C LYS A 175 8.05 40.06 -4.86
N TYR A 176 7.18 39.23 -4.32
CA TYR A 176 6.06 39.68 -3.49
C TYR A 176 6.53 39.75 -2.03
N PRO A 177 6.24 40.83 -1.28
CA PRO A 177 6.63 40.92 0.10
C PRO A 177 5.82 39.91 0.91
N THR A 178 6.48 39.27 1.86
CA THR A 178 5.86 38.41 2.85
C THR A 178 4.97 39.24 3.79
N THR A 179 4.01 38.59 4.46
CA THR A 179 3.15 39.27 5.45
C THR A 179 3.96 39.92 6.57
N ALA A 180 5.09 39.32 6.97
CA ALA A 180 5.98 39.88 7.99
C ALA A 180 6.68 41.16 7.53
N GLU A 181 7.14 41.20 6.27
CA GLU A 181 7.74 42.39 5.67
C GLU A 181 6.71 43.52 5.56
N LEU A 182 5.49 43.21 5.11
CA LEU A 182 4.40 44.18 5.01
C LEU A 182 4.07 44.81 6.38
N GLN A 183 3.98 44.02 7.44
CA GLN A 183 3.75 44.53 8.80
C GLN A 183 4.92 45.38 9.31
N THR A 184 6.15 45.02 8.93
CA THR A 184 7.35 45.76 9.31
C THR A 184 7.39 47.13 8.65
N ILE A 185 7.09 47.20 7.35
CA ILE A 185 6.99 48.46 6.61
C ILE A 185 5.84 49.32 7.14
N ARG A 186 4.64 48.75 7.36
CA ARG A 186 3.51 49.48 7.94
C ARG A 186 3.85 50.09 9.30
N ARG A 187 4.56 49.36 10.17
CA ARG A 187 5.06 49.90 11.46
C ARG A 187 6.11 50.99 11.26
N ARG A 188 7.08 50.78 10.36
CA ARG A 188 8.15 51.74 10.05
C ARG A 188 7.58 53.09 9.59
N TYR A 189 6.57 53.06 8.72
CA TYR A 189 5.92 54.26 8.19
C TYR A 189 4.69 54.71 8.99
N GLN A 190 4.44 54.08 10.14
CA GLN A 190 3.32 54.38 11.03
C GLN A 190 1.99 54.45 10.28
N TYR A 191 1.78 53.49 9.38
CA TYR A 191 0.60 53.35 8.54
C TYR A 191 -0.63 53.00 9.41
N ASN A 192 -1.76 53.60 9.08
CA ASN A 192 -3.04 53.34 9.74
C ASN A 192 -4.13 53.24 8.67
N GLU A 193 -4.85 52.12 8.64
CA GLU A 193 -5.90 51.80 7.65
C GLU A 193 -7.08 52.78 7.66
N GLN A 194 -7.25 53.58 8.72
CA GLN A 194 -8.30 54.61 8.82
C GLN A 194 -7.93 55.95 8.17
N ASN A 195 -6.68 56.09 7.70
CA ASN A 195 -6.15 57.30 7.09
C ASN A 195 -5.77 57.04 5.64
N VAL A 196 -5.59 58.11 4.87
CA VAL A 196 -5.11 58.05 3.49
C VAL A 196 -3.63 58.37 3.45
N HIS A 197 -2.86 57.59 2.69
CA HIS A 197 -1.40 57.67 2.62
C HIS A 197 -0.94 57.78 1.17
N TYR A 198 -0.37 58.93 0.82
CA TYR A 198 0.18 59.20 -0.52
C TYR A 198 1.70 59.28 -0.48
N ALA A 199 2.35 58.50 -1.33
CA ALA A 199 3.79 58.57 -1.53
C ALA A 199 4.13 59.54 -2.66
N VAL A 200 5.14 60.39 -2.44
CA VAL A 200 5.73 61.26 -3.44
C VAL A 200 7.12 60.74 -3.74
N VAL A 201 7.32 60.29 -4.98
CA VAL A 201 8.53 59.62 -5.46
C VAL A 201 9.08 60.36 -6.66
N GLY A 202 10.34 60.11 -7.00
CA GLY A 202 11.03 60.75 -8.12
C GLY A 202 12.49 61.04 -7.81
N SER A 203 13.28 61.30 -8.84
CA SER A 203 14.72 61.55 -8.73
C SER A 203 15.06 62.71 -7.77
N SER A 204 16.29 62.75 -7.28
CA SER A 204 16.75 63.88 -6.45
C SER A 204 16.69 65.19 -7.24
N GLY A 205 16.40 66.32 -6.58
CA GLY A 205 16.32 67.64 -7.23
C GLY A 205 15.09 67.89 -8.13
N THR A 206 14.12 66.97 -8.17
CA THR A 206 12.87 67.10 -8.94
C THR A 206 11.80 67.96 -8.26
N GLY A 207 12.02 68.42 -7.03
CA GLY A 207 11.07 69.27 -6.31
C GLY A 207 9.96 68.53 -5.55
N LYS A 208 10.16 67.26 -5.17
CA LYS A 208 9.20 66.47 -4.37
C LYS A 208 8.76 67.16 -3.08
N SER A 209 9.72 67.60 -2.27
CA SER A 209 9.45 68.26 -0.99
C SER A 209 8.74 69.61 -1.19
N SER A 210 9.11 70.36 -2.23
CA SER A 210 8.42 71.59 -2.63
C SER A 210 6.98 71.32 -3.06
N LEU A 211 6.74 70.25 -3.82
CA LEU A 211 5.40 69.83 -4.21
C LEU A 211 4.56 69.45 -2.98
N ILE A 212 5.12 68.71 -2.02
CA ILE A 212 4.43 68.36 -0.77
C ILE A 212 4.03 69.62 0.01
N ASN A 213 4.91 70.61 0.12
CA ASN A 213 4.61 71.87 0.81
C ASN A 213 3.50 72.66 0.09
N ALA A 214 3.57 72.78 -1.23
CA ALA A 214 2.53 73.40 -2.04
C ALA A 214 1.18 72.68 -1.91
N LEU A 215 1.19 71.34 -1.96
CA LEU A 215 0.02 70.49 -1.73
C LEU A 215 -0.47 70.53 -0.29
N ARG A 216 0.27 71.07 0.67
CA ARG A 216 -0.18 71.30 2.05
C ARG A 216 -0.58 72.77 2.28
N GLY A 217 -0.37 73.64 1.30
CA GLY A 217 -0.59 75.09 1.44
C GLY A 217 0.40 75.77 2.39
N LEU A 218 1.61 75.21 2.54
CA LEU A 218 2.65 75.75 3.41
C LEU A 218 3.69 76.53 2.60
N GLU A 219 4.10 77.67 3.13
CA GLU A 219 5.24 78.42 2.62
C GLU A 219 6.56 77.71 2.96
N ALA A 220 7.59 77.91 2.13
CA ALA A 220 8.87 77.20 2.25
C ALA A 220 9.58 77.43 3.60
N ASP A 221 9.35 78.60 4.22
CA ASP A 221 9.99 79.01 5.48
C ASP A 221 9.18 78.66 6.74
N SER A 222 8.09 77.89 6.60
CA SER A 222 7.28 77.46 7.73
C SER A 222 7.99 76.40 8.56
N ASP A 223 7.89 76.46 9.90
CA ASP A 223 8.37 75.42 10.81
C ASP A 223 7.78 74.02 10.53
N GLN A 224 6.64 73.95 9.82
CA GLN A 224 5.97 72.70 9.45
C GLN A 224 6.24 72.28 8.00
N ALA A 225 7.03 73.05 7.24
CA ALA A 225 7.42 72.74 5.88
C ALA A 225 8.36 71.53 5.84
N ALA A 226 8.19 70.68 4.84
CA ALA A 226 9.16 69.66 4.51
C ALA A 226 10.46 70.35 4.07
N PRO A 227 11.64 69.95 4.59
CA PRO A 227 12.90 70.59 4.25
C PRO A 227 13.16 70.56 2.74
N THR A 228 13.41 71.73 2.14
CA THR A 228 13.77 71.85 0.73
C THR A 228 15.24 72.26 0.61
N GLY A 229 16.06 71.49 -0.12
CA GLY A 229 17.46 71.83 -0.37
C GLY A 229 18.01 71.23 -1.66
N THR A 230 18.95 71.93 -2.29
CA THR A 230 19.63 71.50 -3.54
C THR A 230 20.63 70.36 -3.30
N VAL A 231 21.08 70.17 -2.06
CA VAL A 231 21.96 69.06 -1.64
C VAL A 231 21.09 67.88 -1.22
N GLU A 232 21.45 66.66 -1.66
CA GLU A 232 20.76 65.40 -1.36
C GLU A 232 20.42 65.26 0.14
N THR A 233 19.19 65.58 0.52
CA THR A 233 18.83 65.85 1.92
C THR A 233 17.99 64.74 2.55
N THR A 234 17.41 63.85 1.74
CA THR A 234 16.47 62.83 2.23
C THR A 234 17.10 61.44 2.07
N ARG A 235 17.69 60.90 3.15
CA ARG A 235 18.14 59.48 3.24
C ARG A 235 17.05 58.55 3.79
N ASP A 236 16.07 59.12 4.49
CA ASP A 236 14.96 58.42 5.12
C ASP A 236 13.61 59.00 4.68
N VAL A 237 12.57 58.15 4.64
CA VAL A 237 11.21 58.58 4.29
C VAL A 237 10.68 59.58 5.32
N THR A 238 10.23 60.75 4.86
CA THR A 238 9.65 61.78 5.72
C THR A 238 8.13 61.75 5.62
N ARG A 239 7.44 61.70 6.76
CA ARG A 239 5.98 61.69 6.84
C ARG A 239 5.45 63.05 7.29
N CYS A 240 4.59 63.66 6.47
CA CYS A 240 4.00 64.97 6.69
C CYS A 240 2.47 64.88 6.73
N GLU A 241 1.85 65.44 7.77
CA GLU A 241 0.38 65.51 7.84
C GLU A 241 -0.15 66.64 6.95
N ASP A 242 -1.26 66.39 6.24
CA ASP A 242 -2.02 67.45 5.58
C ASP A 242 -2.88 68.21 6.60
N PRO A 243 -2.70 69.54 6.73
CA PRO A 243 -3.47 70.34 7.70
C PRO A 243 -4.97 70.43 7.38
N ARG A 244 -5.40 70.05 6.17
CA ARG A 244 -6.78 70.25 5.68
C ARG A 244 -7.69 69.03 5.85
N ALA A 245 -7.44 68.21 6.86
CA ALA A 245 -8.17 66.96 7.07
C ALA A 245 -9.70 67.16 7.22
N GLY A 246 -10.47 66.37 6.46
CA GLY A 246 -11.94 66.36 6.48
C GLY A 246 -12.54 65.15 7.22
N ARG A 247 -13.86 64.94 7.08
CA ARG A 247 -14.66 63.92 7.82
C ARG A 247 -14.29 62.43 7.60
N LYS A 248 -13.33 62.11 6.71
CA LYS A 248 -12.98 60.73 6.30
C LYS A 248 -11.62 60.23 6.81
N GLY A 249 -11.00 60.91 7.78
CA GLY A 249 -9.69 60.55 8.32
C GLY A 249 -8.59 61.54 7.94
N ARG A 250 -7.38 61.33 8.45
CA ARG A 250 -6.21 62.18 8.18
C ARG A 250 -5.60 61.80 6.83
N LEU A 251 -5.04 62.78 6.13
CA LEU A 251 -4.24 62.57 4.92
C LEU A 251 -2.76 62.74 5.26
N TRP A 252 -1.94 61.78 4.85
CA TRP A 252 -0.51 61.76 5.06
C TRP A 252 0.25 61.76 3.73
N TRP A 253 1.19 62.68 3.62
CA TRP A 253 2.14 62.79 2.52
C TRP A 253 3.47 62.17 2.94
N TYR A 254 4.03 61.32 2.09
CA TYR A 254 5.31 60.66 2.33
C TYR A 254 6.32 61.12 1.28
N ASP A 255 7.33 61.87 1.70
CA ASP A 255 8.48 62.22 0.86
C ASP A 255 9.43 61.02 0.81
N ILE A 256 9.45 60.34 -0.33
CA ILE A 256 10.27 59.15 -0.54
C ILE A 256 11.64 59.59 -1.09
N PRO A 257 12.76 59.15 -0.49
CA PRO A 257 14.10 59.50 -0.96
C PRO A 257 14.31 59.11 -2.42
N GLY A 258 14.83 60.01 -3.26
CA GLY A 258 14.97 59.74 -4.69
C GLY A 258 15.94 58.60 -4.98
N GLY A 259 15.74 57.85 -6.08
CA GLY A 259 16.54 56.65 -6.36
C GLY A 259 18.03 56.91 -6.65
N GLY A 260 18.44 58.16 -6.90
CA GLY A 260 19.86 58.54 -6.97
C GLY A 260 20.54 58.66 -5.60
N THR A 261 19.76 58.79 -4.52
CA THR A 261 20.24 59.02 -3.14
C THR A 261 20.39 57.72 -2.36
N LEU A 262 19.92 56.59 -2.90
CA LEU A 262 19.99 55.27 -2.29
C LEU A 262 20.80 54.30 -3.16
N ALA A 263 21.64 53.48 -2.53
CA ALA A 263 22.36 52.38 -3.20
C ALA A 263 21.43 51.17 -3.48
N ILE A 264 20.19 51.42 -3.91
CA ILE A 264 19.18 50.41 -4.21
C ILE A 264 18.97 50.37 -5.73
N PRO A 265 19.11 49.20 -6.39
CA PRO A 265 18.78 49.08 -7.80
C PRO A 265 17.34 49.54 -8.07
N GLY A 266 17.10 50.32 -9.13
CA GLY A 266 15.76 50.86 -9.44
C GLY A 266 14.66 49.80 -9.52
N ALA A 267 15.01 48.57 -9.92
CA ALA A 267 14.09 47.44 -9.97
C ALA A 267 13.70 46.84 -8.59
N ASP A 268 14.50 47.06 -7.54
CA ASP A 268 14.16 46.66 -6.17
C ASP A 268 13.61 47.84 -5.33
N TYR A 269 13.73 49.08 -5.82
CA TYR A 269 13.35 50.32 -5.13
C TYR A 269 11.90 50.30 -4.62
N PHE A 270 10.94 49.89 -5.46
CA PHE A 270 9.51 49.85 -5.11
C PHE A 270 9.22 48.95 -3.91
N ASN A 271 9.79 47.74 -3.90
CA ASN A 271 9.57 46.77 -2.83
C ASN A 271 10.40 47.12 -1.58
N SER A 272 11.63 47.61 -1.76
CA SER A 272 12.56 47.90 -0.66
C SER A 272 12.12 49.10 0.17
N LEU A 273 11.52 50.11 -0.48
CA LEU A 273 10.89 51.25 0.19
C LEU A 273 9.41 51.01 0.49
N GLY A 274 8.92 49.79 0.30
CA GLY A 274 7.58 49.43 0.73
C GLY A 274 6.46 50.20 0.03
N LEU A 275 6.65 50.63 -1.22
CA LEU A 275 5.68 51.49 -1.91
C LEU A 275 4.30 50.82 -2.10
N TYR A 276 4.25 49.49 -1.98
CA TYR A 276 3.03 48.69 -2.04
C TYR A 276 2.04 48.94 -0.90
N ILE A 277 2.40 49.71 0.14
CA ILE A 277 1.48 50.02 1.25
C ILE A 277 0.66 51.29 1.05
N PHE A 278 0.99 52.13 0.07
CA PHE A 278 0.36 53.44 -0.12
C PHE A 278 -0.91 53.34 -0.95
N ASP A 279 -1.86 54.25 -0.69
CA ASP A 279 -3.14 54.29 -1.39
C ASP A 279 -3.02 54.93 -2.78
N ALA A 280 -2.01 55.78 -2.98
CA ALA A 280 -1.61 56.29 -4.29
C ALA A 280 -0.15 56.76 -4.29
N ILE A 281 0.43 56.86 -5.49
CA ILE A 281 1.81 57.29 -5.71
C ILE A 281 1.85 58.48 -6.67
N LEU A 282 2.52 59.56 -6.30
CA LEU A 282 2.83 60.72 -7.13
C LEU A 282 4.28 60.60 -7.63
N VAL A 283 4.46 60.37 -8.93
CA VAL A 283 5.77 60.29 -9.57
C VAL A 283 6.15 61.65 -10.12
N VAL A 284 7.07 62.34 -9.45
CA VAL A 284 7.51 63.69 -9.79
C VAL A 284 8.72 63.65 -10.72
N SER A 285 8.61 64.27 -11.88
CA SER A 285 9.69 64.39 -12.87
C SER A 285 9.85 65.85 -13.31
N ALA A 286 11.10 66.33 -13.36
CA ALA A 286 11.45 67.71 -13.75
C ALA A 286 12.02 67.80 -15.17
N GLY A 287 11.95 66.72 -15.97
CA GLY A 287 12.59 66.65 -17.28
C GLY A 287 12.22 65.37 -18.04
N ARG A 288 13.21 64.59 -18.47
CA ARG A 288 13.00 63.27 -19.10
C ARG A 288 12.62 62.23 -18.05
N PHE A 289 11.75 61.28 -18.42
CA PHE A 289 11.50 60.11 -17.59
C PHE A 289 12.77 59.30 -17.41
N THR A 290 13.04 58.92 -16.17
CA THR A 290 14.15 58.04 -15.82
C THR A 290 13.71 56.58 -15.82
N GLU A 291 14.66 55.65 -15.89
CA GLU A 291 14.38 54.22 -15.75
C GLU A 291 13.69 53.91 -14.41
N LEU A 292 14.01 54.67 -13.36
CA LEU A 292 13.37 54.57 -12.05
C LEU A 292 11.87 54.92 -12.13
N ASP A 293 11.52 56.03 -12.79
CA ASP A 293 10.12 56.46 -12.92
C ASP A 293 9.29 55.40 -13.64
N ILE A 294 9.85 54.86 -14.74
CA ILE A 294 9.22 53.78 -15.52
C ILE A 294 9.07 52.51 -14.67
N ALA A 295 10.10 52.14 -13.89
CA ALA A 295 10.07 50.98 -13.01
C ALA A 295 8.97 51.12 -11.93
N ILE A 296 8.88 52.28 -11.29
CA ILE A 296 7.85 52.57 -10.29
C ILE A 296 6.45 52.46 -10.91
N LEU A 297 6.21 53.08 -12.06
CA LEU A 297 4.91 53.04 -12.75
C LEU A 297 4.51 51.61 -13.15
N ARG A 298 5.47 50.81 -13.65
CA ARG A 298 5.23 49.39 -13.98
C ARG A 298 4.86 48.57 -12.74
N HIS A 299 5.58 48.79 -11.64
CA HIS A 299 5.26 48.12 -10.38
C HIS A 299 3.89 48.59 -9.84
N ALA A 300 3.61 49.89 -9.78
CA ALA A 300 2.33 50.42 -9.32
C ALA A 300 1.14 49.80 -10.10
N LYS A 301 1.24 49.74 -11.44
CA LYS A 301 0.25 49.06 -12.28
C LYS A 301 0.07 47.58 -11.93
N LYS A 302 1.17 46.87 -11.67
CA LYS A 302 1.15 45.45 -11.31
C LYS A 302 0.52 45.20 -9.93
N TRP A 303 0.72 46.12 -8.99
CA TRP A 303 0.16 46.07 -7.64
C TRP A 303 -1.25 46.69 -7.54
N ASP A 304 -1.81 47.14 -8.66
CA ASP A 304 -3.10 47.86 -8.75
C ASP A 304 -3.17 49.10 -7.86
N ILE A 305 -2.04 49.82 -7.75
CA ILE A 305 -1.93 51.06 -6.98
C ILE A 305 -2.04 52.24 -7.95
N PRO A 306 -2.99 53.17 -7.73
CA PRO A 306 -3.10 54.39 -8.53
C PRO A 306 -1.80 55.18 -8.51
N ALA A 307 -1.26 55.48 -9.69
CA ALA A 307 -0.06 56.30 -9.86
C ALA A 307 -0.33 57.50 -10.77
N TYR A 308 0.11 58.67 -10.33
CA TYR A 308 -0.07 59.94 -11.03
C TYR A 308 1.29 60.54 -11.34
N VAL A 309 1.52 60.94 -12.58
CA VAL A 309 2.74 61.61 -12.98
C VAL A 309 2.56 63.11 -12.80
N VAL A 310 3.50 63.75 -12.10
CA VAL A 310 3.54 65.20 -11.89
C VAL A 310 4.80 65.74 -12.55
N ARG A 311 4.63 66.62 -13.55
CA ARG A 311 5.75 67.33 -14.17
C ARG A 311 6.02 68.61 -13.39
N SER A 312 7.19 68.70 -12.77
CA SER A 312 7.65 69.90 -12.08
C SER A 312 8.55 70.75 -12.99
N LYS A 313 8.82 71.99 -12.58
CA LYS A 313 9.65 72.95 -13.34
C LYS A 313 9.17 73.22 -14.77
N GLY A 314 7.85 73.16 -15.00
CA GLY A 314 7.27 73.41 -16.32
C GLY A 314 7.50 74.85 -16.81
N ASP A 315 7.68 75.79 -15.89
CA ASP A 315 8.14 77.15 -16.17
C ASP A 315 9.53 77.18 -16.81
N GLN A 316 10.48 76.38 -16.29
CA GLN A 316 11.80 76.24 -16.88
C GLN A 316 11.72 75.55 -18.25
N ASP A 317 10.96 74.47 -18.38
CA ASP A 317 10.79 73.77 -19.67
C ASP A 317 10.25 74.70 -20.77
N VAL A 318 9.30 75.58 -20.42
CA VAL A 318 8.74 76.57 -21.37
C VAL A 318 9.79 77.62 -21.72
N HIS A 319 10.57 78.09 -20.75
CA HIS A 319 11.64 79.06 -21.01
C HIS A 319 12.72 78.48 -21.91
N ASP A 320 13.22 77.28 -21.61
CA ASP A 320 14.21 76.56 -22.41
C ASP A 320 13.71 76.36 -23.85
N SER A 321 12.44 76.00 -24.03
CA SER A 321 11.82 75.83 -25.35
C SER A 321 11.73 77.15 -26.15
N GLN A 322 11.54 78.28 -25.46
CA GLN A 322 11.50 79.59 -26.14
C GLN A 322 12.89 80.10 -26.51
N GLU A 323 13.93 79.79 -25.72
CA GLU A 323 15.31 80.11 -26.07
C GLU A 323 15.83 79.25 -27.25
N GLU A 324 15.51 77.96 -27.29
CA GLU A 324 15.83 77.09 -28.45
C GLU A 324 15.19 77.59 -29.75
N ASN A 325 13.95 78.10 -29.67
CA ASN A 325 13.23 78.68 -30.81
C ASN A 325 13.77 80.08 -31.21
N TRP A 326 14.35 80.82 -30.27
CA TRP A 326 15.01 82.10 -30.54
C TRP A 326 16.36 81.92 -31.22
N ASP A 327 17.18 80.96 -30.76
CA ASP A 327 18.53 80.73 -31.30
C ASP A 327 18.50 80.13 -32.72
N SER A 328 17.48 79.30 -33.02
CA SER A 328 17.21 78.81 -34.38
C SER A 328 16.76 79.93 -35.34
N SER A 329 16.03 80.94 -34.85
CA SER A 329 15.64 82.10 -35.67
C SER A 329 16.80 83.06 -36.01
N ILE A 330 17.85 83.09 -35.19
CA ILE A 330 19.07 83.88 -35.46
C ILE A 330 19.98 83.18 -36.48
N GLN A 331 20.00 81.85 -36.51
CA GLN A 331 20.78 81.10 -37.50
C GLN A 331 20.16 81.11 -38.90
N GLU A 332 18.83 81.18 -39.02
CA GLU A 332 18.16 81.30 -40.33
C GLU A 332 18.25 82.73 -40.93
N GLY A 333 18.42 83.77 -40.09
CA GLY A 333 18.57 85.16 -40.56
C GLY A 333 19.99 85.58 -40.98
N GLY A 334 21.00 84.73 -40.77
CA GLY A 334 22.42 85.09 -40.92
C GLY A 334 23.11 84.65 -42.21
N VAL A 335 22.42 83.97 -43.15
CA VAL A 335 23.07 83.30 -44.30
C VAL A 335 22.97 84.09 -45.62
N GLU A 336 22.35 85.26 -45.65
CA GLU A 336 22.09 85.99 -46.91
C GLU A 336 22.89 87.31 -47.05
N ALA A 337 24.22 87.28 -46.85
CA ALA A 337 25.08 88.42 -47.21
C ALA A 337 26.58 88.07 -47.36
N ALA A 338 26.97 87.18 -48.29
CA ALA A 338 28.35 87.16 -48.81
C ALA A 338 28.52 86.28 -50.08
N SER A 339 27.98 86.71 -51.22
CA SER A 339 28.53 86.29 -52.52
C SER A 339 28.07 87.22 -53.64
N ASP A 340 28.86 88.25 -53.96
CA ASP A 340 29.09 88.63 -55.37
C ASP A 340 30.21 89.67 -55.57
N GLY A 341 31.05 89.43 -56.59
CA GLY A 341 32.14 90.29 -57.10
C GLY A 341 33.53 89.73 -56.77
N GLY A 342 34.22 88.94 -57.60
CA GLY A 342 34.69 89.26 -58.97
C GLY A 342 35.76 90.36 -58.92
N GLY A 343 37.02 90.24 -59.33
CA GLY A 343 37.81 89.24 -60.03
C GLY A 343 39.11 89.93 -60.50
N ALA A 344 40.20 89.15 -60.58
CA ALA A 344 41.42 89.34 -61.39
C ALA A 344 42.37 90.56 -61.19
N GLY A 345 43.64 90.24 -60.93
CA GLY A 345 44.79 91.13 -61.11
C GLY A 345 46.14 90.47 -60.79
N ARG A 346 46.81 89.93 -61.82
CA ARG A 346 48.25 89.51 -61.90
C ARG A 346 49.17 90.62 -61.37
N SER A 347 50.45 90.48 -60.98
CA SER A 347 51.59 89.61 -61.32
C SER A 347 52.72 90.07 -60.37
N ASP A 348 53.44 89.19 -59.67
CA ASP A 348 54.76 88.67 -60.04
C ASP A 348 55.95 89.37 -59.35
N GLN A 349 56.94 88.52 -59.02
CA GLN A 349 58.38 88.77 -58.76
C GLN A 349 58.95 88.85 -57.33
N ARG A 350 59.67 87.76 -57.01
CA ARG A 350 61.07 87.66 -56.53
C ARG A 350 61.41 88.45 -55.26
N GLY A 351 61.80 87.79 -54.16
CA GLY A 351 63.07 87.06 -54.04
C GLY A 351 63.58 87.13 -52.58
N PRO A 352 64.75 86.55 -52.26
CA PRO A 352 64.88 85.58 -51.17
C PRO A 352 65.65 86.08 -49.94
N CYS A 353 65.38 85.44 -48.79
CA CYS A 353 66.34 84.90 -47.81
C CYS A 353 65.59 84.24 -46.66
#